data_AF-A0A4Y3RGH6-F1
#
_entry.id   AF-A0A4Y3RGH6-F1
#
_cell.length_a   1.000
_cell.length_b   1.000
_cell.length_c   1.000
_cell.angle_alpha   90.00
_cell.angle_beta   90.00
_cell.angle_gamma   90.00
#
_symmetry.space_group_name_H-M   'P 1'
#
loop_
_entity.id
_entity.type
_entity.pdbx_description
1 polymer ?
#
loop_
_entity_poly.entity_id
_entity_poly.type
_entity_poly.pdbx_seq_one_letter_code
_entity_poly.pdbx_strand_id
1 'polypeptide(L)' 'MRAKDVCQALSRELLPKNIEGTRFKLKRMVRLGILAEADTGNFTRKPRP' A
#
# COMPACT_ATOMS: atom_id res chain seq x y z
N MET A 1 0.16 5.59 -4.85
CA MET A 1 -0.99 5.23 -3.99
C MET A 1 -0.52 5.12 -2.56
N ARG A 2 -1.18 5.83 -1.62
CA ARG A 2 -0.80 5.78 -0.20
C ARG A 2 -1.55 4.68 0.52
N ALA A 3 -1.00 4.22 1.64
CA ALA A 3 -1.65 3.21 2.49
C ALA A 3 -3.03 3.64 2.97
N LYS A 4 -3.25 4.95 3.21
CA LYS A 4 -4.56 5.51 3.57
C LYS A 4 -5.60 5.32 2.46
N ASP A 5 -5.22 5.61 1.22
CA ASP A 5 -6.12 5.50 0.05
C ASP A 5 -6.52 4.03 -0.17
N VAL A 6 -5.55 3.12 -0.05
CA VAL A 6 -5.79 1.67 -0.15
C VAL A 6 -6.63 1.18 1.03
N CYS A 7 -6.37 1.67 2.24
CA CYS A 7 -7.17 1.34 3.42
C CYS A 7 -8.61 1.83 3.27
N GLN A 8 -8.83 3.01 2.70
CA GLN A 8 -10.16 3.54 2.42
C GLN A 8 -10.90 2.73 1.36
N ALA A 9 -10.20 2.27 0.32
CA ALA A 9 -10.79 1.44 -0.73
C ALA A 9 -11.12 0.02 -0.25
N LEU A 10 -10.36 -0.53 0.70
CA LEU A 10 -10.50 -1.91 1.16
C LEU A 10 -11.26 -2.05 2.50
N SER A 11 -11.26 -1.03 3.35
CA SER A 11 -11.85 -1.09 4.70
C SER A 11 -13.05 -0.16 4.82
N ARG A 12 -14.14 -0.67 5.40
CA ARG A 12 -15.30 0.14 5.78
C ARG A 12 -14.97 1.23 6.81
N GLU A 13 -13.90 1.05 7.59
CA GLU A 13 -13.47 2.00 8.62
C GLU A 13 -11.96 2.33 8.52
N LEU A 14 -11.67 3.64 8.50
CA LEU A 14 -10.34 4.25 8.42
C LEU A 14 -9.67 4.35 9.81
N LEU A 15 -9.58 3.23 10.52
CA LEU A 15 -8.90 3.18 11.82
C LEU A 15 -7.37 3.09 11.65
N PRO A 16 -6.57 3.70 12.55
CA PRO A 16 -5.09 3.65 12.48
C PRO A 16 -4.53 2.23 12.34
N LYS A 17 -5.11 1.27 13.07
CA LYS A 17 -4.76 -0.16 12.99
C LYS A 17 -4.89 -0.75 11.58
N ASN A 18 -5.89 -0.31 10.82
CA ASN A 18 -6.15 -0.79 9.46
C ASN A 18 -5.17 -0.15 8.46
N ILE A 19 -4.79 1.11 8.67
CA ILE A 19 -3.81 1.82 7.85
C ILE A 19 -2.42 1.18 8.01
N GLU A 20 -2.01 0.86 9.24
CA GLU A 20 -0.74 0.18 9.50
C GLU A 20 -0.72 -1.24 8.93
N GLY A 21 -1.80 -2.01 9.11
CA GLY A 21 -1.95 -3.33 8.49
C GLY A 21 -1.88 -3.26 6.96
N THR A 22 -2.49 -2.24 6.36
CA THR A 22 -2.42 -1.98 4.92
C THR A 22 -1.00 -1.61 4.48
N ARG A 23 -0.29 -0.77 5.25
CA ARG A 23 1.11 -0.42 4.99
C ARG A 23 2.02 -1.66 5.00
N PHE A 24 1.80 -2.57 5.95
CA PHE A 24 2.55 -3.82 6.02
C PHE A 24 2.30 -4.71 4.78
N LYS A 25 1.03 -4.85 4.37
CA LYS A 25 0.66 -5.58 3.15
C LYS A 25 1.26 -4.95 1.90
N LEU A 26 1.23 -3.62 1.77
CA LEU A 26 1.84 -2.90 0.63
C LEU A 26 3.36 -3.11 0.58
N LYS A 27 4.06 -2.98 1.71
CA LYS A 27 5.50 -3.30 1.78
C LYS A 27 5.81 -4.75 1.39
N ARG A 28 4.95 -5.70 1.76
CA ARG A 28 5.10 -7.10 1.33
C ARG A 28 4.94 -7.23 -0.20
N MET A 29 3.98 -6.54 -0.80
CA MET A 29 3.81 -6.52 -2.26
C MET A 29 5.00 -5.89 -2.99
N VAL A 30 5.67 -4.89 -2.38
CA VAL A 30 6.93 -4.35 -2.91
C VAL A 30 8.04 -5.39 -2.87
N ARG A 31 8.20 -6.10 -1.75
CA ARG A 31 9.18 -7.19 -1.65
C ARG A 31 8.93 -8.31 -2.66
N LEU A 32 7.68 -8.58 -2.98
CA LEU A 32 7.29 -9.56 -4.02
C LEU A 32 7.44 -9.03 -5.45
N GLY A 33 7.84 -7.77 -5.63
CA GLY A 33 8.02 -7.16 -6.96
C GLY A 33 6.72 -6.83 -7.69
N ILE A 34 5.57 -6.87 -7.01
CA ILE A 34 4.26 -6.53 -7.58
C ILE A 34 4.06 -5.01 -7.62
N LEU A 35 4.52 -4.33 -6.57
CA LEU A 35 4.50 -2.88 -6.44
C LEU A 35 5.93 -2.34 -6.38
N ALA A 36 6.09 -1.06 -6.70
CA ALA A 36 7.29 -0.29 -6.40
C ALA A 36 6.96 0.73 -5.31
N GLU A 37 7.91 1.01 -4.41
CA GLU A 37 7.84 2.16 -3.52
C GLU A 37 8.49 3.34 -4.26
N ALA A 38 7.68 4.32 -4.66
CA ALA A 38 8.16 5.50 -5.40
C ALA A 38 8.72 6.55 -4.44
N ASP A 39 8.07 6.73 -3.28
CA ASP A 39 8.52 7.55 -2.16
C ASP A 39 8.16 6.85 -0.86
N THR A 40 8.73 7.28 0.27
CA THR A 40 8.43 6.72 1.60
C THR A 40 6.91 6.71 1.86
N GLY A 41 6.30 5.52 1.83
CA GLY A 41 4.84 5.35 2.02
C GLY A 41 3.97 5.64 0.79
N ASN A 42 4.56 5.88 -0.38
CA ASN A 42 3.89 5.98 -1.66
C ASN A 42 4.24 4.79 -2.55
N PHE A 43 3.23 3.99 -2.88
CA PHE A 43 3.37 2.76 -3.65
C PHE A 43 2.78 2.92 -5.04
N THR A 44 3.52 2.52 -6.07
CA THR A 44 3.07 2.54 -7.46
C THR A 44 3.04 1.12 -8.00
N ARG A 45 2.17 0.86 -8.99
CA ARG A 45 2.27 -0.40 -9.73
C ARG A 45 3.57 -0.39 -10.50
N LYS A 46 4.32 -1.49 -10.45
CA LYS A 46 5.52 -1.62 -11.28
C LYS A 46 5.10 -1.47 -12.74
N PRO A 47 5.74 -0.59 -13.54
CA PRO A 47 5.52 -0.61 -14.98
C PRO A 47 5.91 -1.99 -15.50
N ARG A 48 5.03 -2.60 -16.30
CA ARG A 48 5.40 -3.78 -17.08
C ARG A 48 6.42 -3.31 -18.14
N PRO A 49 7.51 -4.04 -18.36
CA PRO A 49 8.42 -3.74 -19.46
C PRO A 49 7.71 -3.83 -20.82
#